data_AF-A0A857J7P5-F1
#
_entry.id   AF-A0A857J7P5-F1
#
_cell.length_a   1.000
_cell.length_b   1.000
_cell.length_c   1.000
_cell.angle_alpha   90.00
_cell.angle_beta   90.00
_cell.angle_gamma   90.00
#
_symmetry.space_group_name_H-M   'P 1'
#
loop_
_entity.id
_entity.type
_entity.pdbx_description
1 polymer ?
#
loop_
_entity_poly.entity_id
_entity_poly.type
_entity_poly.pdbx_seq_one_letter_code
_entity_poly.pdbx_strand_id
1 'polypeptide(L)'
;MDQKQRAIRDFGTLVQVRRRRGQTLQAQLAEAVSEHERCLERQARREQDLQARRQSHGDYLLQLQDRTSHGRAVRLEDLQAGRRHAQALLLQCDEAAASLSAAGTAVDQALQACAELRRQIAANEALIASLDEQAGKWKKMLAAAAEEREEDERADGRTGAPAP
;
A
#
# COMPACT_ATOMS: atom_id res chain seq x y z
N MET A 1 6.02 -5.93 -45.46
CA MET A 1 5.77 -5.46 -44.08
C MET A 1 6.98 -5.76 -43.24
N ASP A 2 7.83 -4.75 -43.10
CA ASP A 2 9.21 -4.87 -42.63
C ASP A 2 9.29 -5.26 -41.16
N GLN A 3 10.23 -6.15 -40.86
CA GLN A 3 10.54 -6.66 -39.51
C GLN A 3 10.70 -5.53 -38.47
N LYS A 4 11.20 -4.36 -38.91
CA LYS A 4 11.36 -3.16 -38.08
C LYS A 4 10.02 -2.55 -37.64
N GLN A 5 9.00 -2.52 -38.50
CA GLN A 5 7.68 -1.98 -38.16
C GLN A 5 6.93 -2.86 -37.14
N ARG A 6 7.12 -4.19 -37.22
CA ARG A 6 6.60 -5.13 -36.22
C ARG A 6 7.27 -4.92 -34.86
N ALA A 7 8.60 -4.84 -34.84
CA ALA A 7 9.35 -4.59 -33.61
C ALA A 7 8.92 -3.29 -32.90
N ILE A 8 8.69 -2.19 -33.64
CA ILE A 8 8.19 -0.92 -33.07
C ILE A 8 6.80 -1.08 -32.45
N ARG A 9 5.90 -1.81 -33.12
CA ARG A 9 4.54 -2.05 -32.62
C ARG A 9 4.57 -2.89 -31.35
N ASP A 10 5.31 -3.98 -31.36
CA ASP A 10 5.44 -4.90 -30.22
C ASP A 10 6.05 -4.17 -29.01
N PHE A 11 7.01 -3.27 -29.25
CA PHE A 11 7.58 -2.41 -28.22
C PHE A 11 6.56 -1.44 -27.62
N GLY A 12 5.76 -0.79 -28.46
CA GLY A 12 4.68 0.09 -28.03
C GLY A 12 3.62 -0.65 -27.19
N THR A 13 3.27 -1.87 -27.59
CA THR A 13 2.38 -2.75 -26.82
C THR A 13 2.99 -3.11 -25.46
N LEU A 14 4.28 -3.44 -25.40
CA LEU A 14 4.96 -3.76 -24.14
C LEU A 14 4.94 -2.58 -23.16
N VAL A 15 5.22 -1.36 -23.63
CA VAL A 15 5.16 -0.14 -22.79
C VAL A 15 3.75 0.07 -22.25
N GLN A 16 2.72 -0.09 -23.07
CA GLN A 16 1.33 0.04 -22.62
C GLN A 16 0.96 -1.01 -21.56
N VAL A 17 1.38 -2.26 -21.74
CA VAL A 17 1.16 -3.34 -20.76
C VAL A 17 1.84 -2.98 -19.43
N ARG A 18 3.08 -2.48 -19.46
CA ARG A 18 3.81 -2.06 -18.25
C ARG A 18 3.16 -0.86 -17.57
N ARG A 19 2.66 0.12 -18.31
CA ARG A 19 1.93 1.27 -17.74
C ARG A 19 0.64 0.83 -17.04
N ARG A 20 -0.14 -0.06 -17.66
CA ARG A 20 -1.33 -0.65 -17.01
C ARG A 20 -0.96 -1.41 -15.75
N ARG A 21 0.11 -2.20 -15.77
CA ARG A 21 0.60 -2.90 -14.58
C ARG A 21 0.98 -1.93 -13.46
N GLY A 22 1.63 -0.81 -13.78
CA GLY A 22 1.95 0.24 -12.82
C GLY A 22 0.70 0.83 -12.16
N GLN A 23 -0.33 1.14 -12.95
CA GLN A 23 -1.62 1.63 -12.44
C GLN A 23 -2.28 0.61 -11.51
N THR A 24 -2.27 -0.67 -11.88
CA THR A 24 -2.80 -1.74 -11.01
C THR A 24 -2.03 -1.83 -9.69
N LEU A 25 -0.70 -1.78 -9.72
CA LEU A 25 0.13 -1.82 -8.51
C LEU A 25 -0.12 -0.61 -7.60
N GLN A 26 -0.30 0.58 -8.17
CA GLN A 26 -0.65 1.79 -7.41
C GLN A 26 -2.03 1.67 -6.75
N ALA A 27 -3.02 1.12 -7.45
CA ALA A 27 -4.34 0.86 -6.86
C ALA A 27 -4.26 -0.15 -5.71
N GLN A 28 -3.49 -1.24 -5.88
CA GLN A 28 -3.25 -2.23 -4.83
C GLN A 28 -2.55 -1.62 -3.61
N LEU A 29 -1.60 -0.71 -3.83
CA LEU A 29 -0.92 0.01 -2.75
C LEU A 29 -1.90 0.90 -1.96
N ALA A 30 -2.77 1.63 -2.66
CA ALA A 30 -3.79 2.47 -2.02
C ALA A 30 -4.76 1.63 -1.17
N GLU A 31 -5.18 0.47 -1.67
CA GLU A 31 -6.04 -0.46 -0.92
C GLU A 31 -5.34 -1.01 0.34
N ALA A 32 -4.07 -1.43 0.22
CA ALA A 32 -3.28 -1.91 1.35
C ALA A 32 -3.08 -0.83 2.44
N VAL A 33 -2.85 0.43 2.04
CA VAL A 33 -2.76 1.57 2.96
C VAL A 33 -4.09 1.81 3.67
N SER A 34 -5.21 1.77 2.94
CA SER A 34 -6.54 1.96 3.55
C SER A 34 -6.86 0.85 4.57
N GLU A 35 -6.50 -0.41 4.29
CA GLU A 35 -6.73 -1.49 5.25
C GLU A 35 -5.84 -1.34 6.50
N HIS A 36 -4.60 -0.88 6.33
CA HIS A 36 -3.72 -0.54 7.46
C HIS A 36 -4.34 0.56 8.36
N GLU A 37 -4.86 1.64 7.78
CA GLU A 37 -5.54 2.70 8.52
C GLU A 37 -6.77 2.18 9.29
N ARG A 38 -7.58 1.32 8.65
CA ARG A 38 -8.73 0.67 9.33
C ARG A 38 -8.30 -0.22 10.49
N CYS A 39 -7.18 -0.93 10.37
CA CYS A 39 -6.61 -1.71 11.47
C CYS A 39 -6.23 -0.80 12.65
N LEU A 40 -5.56 0.33 12.39
CA LEU A 40 -5.20 1.29 13.42
C LEU A 40 -6.43 1.92 14.10
N GLU A 41 -7.47 2.28 13.33
CA GLU A 41 -8.71 2.79 13.92
C GLU A 41 -9.41 1.77 14.81
N ARG A 42 -9.49 0.51 14.37
CA ARG A 42 -10.09 -0.58 15.18
C ARG A 42 -9.30 -0.78 16.47
N GLN A 43 -7.98 -0.69 16.43
CA GLN A 43 -7.12 -0.79 17.60
C GLN A 43 -7.35 0.39 18.56
N ALA A 44 -7.35 1.62 18.06
CA ALA A 44 -7.54 2.82 18.87
C ALA A 44 -8.89 2.80 19.63
N ARG A 45 -9.97 2.34 18.97
CA ARG A 45 -11.29 2.18 19.62
C ARG A 45 -11.25 1.17 20.76
N ARG A 46 -10.58 0.02 20.55
CA ARG A 46 -10.43 -1.01 21.59
C ARG A 46 -9.63 -0.51 22.78
N GLU A 47 -8.58 0.27 22.54
CA GLU A 47 -7.78 0.90 23.60
C GLU A 47 -8.62 1.90 24.42
N GLN A 48 -9.44 2.72 23.75
CA GLN A 48 -10.36 3.64 24.42
C GLN A 48 -11.40 2.91 25.28
N ASP A 49 -12.00 1.84 24.75
CA ASP A 49 -12.97 1.02 25.50
C ASP A 49 -12.33 0.39 26.74
N LEU A 50 -11.11 -0.13 26.61
CA LEU A 50 -10.36 -0.70 27.73
C LEU A 50 -10.03 0.37 28.78
N GLN A 51 -9.62 1.56 28.34
CA GLN A 51 -9.31 2.67 29.24
C GLN A 51 -10.55 3.13 30.02
N ALA A 52 -11.70 3.27 29.35
CA ALA A 52 -12.96 3.63 29.99
C ALA A 52 -13.39 2.61 31.06
N ARG A 53 -13.23 1.31 30.77
CA ARG A 53 -13.53 0.24 31.72
C ARG A 53 -12.57 0.21 32.90
N ARG A 54 -11.27 0.41 32.66
CA ARG A 54 -10.26 0.57 33.74
C ARG A 54 -10.60 1.73 34.65
N GLN A 55 -11.05 2.85 34.08
CA GLN A 55 -11.43 4.03 34.86
C GLN A 55 -12.68 3.75 35.70
N SER A 56 -13.73 3.17 35.13
CA SER A 56 -14.93 2.77 35.87
C SER A 56 -14.62 1.80 37.03
N HIS A 57 -13.70 0.85 36.82
CA HIS A 57 -13.25 -0.04 37.90
C HIS A 57 -12.44 0.71 38.97
N GLY A 58 -11.57 1.62 38.57
CA GLY A 58 -10.83 2.50 39.48
C GLY A 58 -11.76 3.35 40.34
N ASP A 59 -12.78 3.97 39.74
CA ASP A 59 -13.80 4.74 40.44
C ASP A 59 -14.56 3.88 41.46
N TYR A 60 -14.89 2.64 41.09
CA TYR A 60 -15.52 1.69 42.01
C TYR A 60 -14.62 1.33 43.21
N LEU A 61 -13.33 1.11 42.99
CA LEU A 61 -12.38 0.84 44.07
C LEU A 61 -12.20 2.06 44.99
N LEU A 62 -12.16 3.28 44.43
CA LEU A 62 -12.12 4.52 45.20
C LEU A 62 -13.36 4.69 46.08
N GLN A 63 -14.55 4.34 45.59
CA GLN A 63 -15.78 4.36 46.38
C GLN A 63 -15.73 3.37 47.55
N LEU A 64 -15.18 2.18 47.34
CA LEU A 64 -14.99 1.21 48.43
C LEU A 64 -13.97 1.71 49.46
N GLN A 65 -12.86 2.28 49.00
CA GLN A 65 -11.83 2.85 49.85
C GLN A 65 -12.39 3.99 50.72
N ASP A 66 -13.18 4.90 50.13
CA ASP A 66 -13.81 6.01 50.85
C ASP A 66 -14.75 5.53 51.95
N ARG A 67 -15.52 4.46 51.71
CA ARG A 67 -16.37 3.86 52.76
C ARG A 67 -15.53 3.31 53.91
N THR A 68 -14.42 2.62 53.61
CA THR A 68 -13.54 2.07 54.64
C THR A 68 -12.79 3.15 55.42
N SER A 69 -12.32 4.22 54.78
CA SER A 69 -11.58 5.32 55.44
C SER A 69 -12.46 6.11 56.40
N HIS A 70 -13.76 6.18 56.14
CA HIS A 70 -14.76 6.78 57.02
C HIS A 70 -15.34 5.80 58.06
N GLY A 71 -14.73 4.62 58.25
CA GLY A 71 -15.16 3.63 59.24
C GLY A 71 -16.52 2.99 58.95
N ARG A 72 -17.05 3.12 57.73
CA ARG A 72 -18.32 2.49 57.35
C ARG A 72 -18.06 1.02 57.02
N ALA A 73 -18.91 0.14 57.54
CA ALA A 73 -18.85 -1.27 57.22
C ALA A 73 -19.08 -1.49 55.72
N VAL A 74 -18.12 -2.14 55.06
CA VAL A 74 -18.28 -2.63 53.68
C VAL A 74 -18.98 -3.97 53.74
N ARG A 75 -20.04 -4.14 52.95
CA ARG A 75 -20.77 -5.41 52.91
C ARG A 75 -19.94 -6.45 52.16
N LEU A 76 -20.06 -7.71 52.57
CA LEU A 76 -19.43 -8.82 51.86
C LEU A 76 -19.87 -8.87 50.38
N GLU A 77 -21.12 -8.50 50.10
CA GLU A 77 -21.69 -8.38 48.76
C GLU A 77 -20.93 -7.36 47.90
N ASP A 78 -20.55 -6.22 48.47
CA ASP A 78 -19.79 -5.17 47.78
C ASP A 78 -18.37 -5.68 47.43
N LEU A 79 -17.72 -6.39 48.35
CA LEU A 79 -16.40 -6.99 48.10
C LEU A 79 -16.47 -8.09 47.02
N GLN A 80 -17.52 -8.92 47.04
CA GLN A 80 -17.73 -9.95 46.04
C GLN A 80 -18.04 -9.36 44.66
N ALA A 81 -18.83 -8.28 44.60
CA ALA A 81 -19.10 -7.54 43.38
C ALA A 81 -17.81 -6.93 42.80
N GLY A 82 -17.00 -6.28 43.64
CA GLY A 82 -15.68 -5.78 43.26
C GLY A 82 -14.76 -6.86 42.72
N ARG A 83 -14.71 -8.03 43.37
CA ARG A 83 -13.93 -9.17 42.89
C ARG A 83 -14.37 -9.64 41.51
N ARG A 84 -15.69 -9.77 41.27
CA ARG A 84 -16.23 -10.17 39.96
C ARG A 84 -15.90 -9.14 38.89
N HIS A 85 -16.00 -7.85 39.22
CA HIS A 85 -15.67 -6.75 38.32
C HIS A 85 -14.18 -6.78 37.94
N ALA A 86 -13.28 -6.96 38.93
CA ALA A 86 -11.86 -7.10 38.70
C ALA A 86 -11.51 -8.31 37.82
N GLN A 87 -12.15 -9.46 38.07
CA GLN A 87 -11.97 -10.68 37.26
C GLN A 87 -12.43 -10.47 35.81
N ALA A 88 -13.57 -9.82 35.60
CA ALA A 88 -14.07 -9.50 34.27
C ALA A 88 -13.14 -8.53 33.52
N LEU A 89 -12.58 -7.54 34.23
CA LEU A 89 -11.61 -6.61 33.66
C LEU A 89 -10.30 -7.30 33.27
N LEU A 90 -9.78 -8.21 34.12
CA LEU A 90 -8.58 -8.98 33.82
C LEU A 90 -8.76 -9.84 32.56
N LEU A 91 -9.87 -10.56 32.44
CA LEU A 91 -10.17 -11.36 31.25
C LEU A 91 -10.20 -10.48 29.98
N GLN A 92 -10.83 -9.31 30.07
CA GLN A 92 -10.89 -8.37 28.95
C GLN A 92 -9.53 -7.76 28.60
N CYS A 93 -8.66 -7.53 29.59
CA CYS A 93 -7.28 -7.12 29.35
C CYS A 93 -6.49 -8.21 28.61
N ASP A 94 -6.66 -9.47 28.99
CA ASP A 94 -5.99 -10.60 28.32
C ASP A 94 -6.48 -10.76 26.88
N GLU A 95 -7.80 -10.69 26.65
CA GLU A 95 -8.40 -10.69 25.31
C GLU A 95 -7.92 -9.50 24.47
N ALA A 96 -7.85 -8.31 25.06
CA ALA A 96 -7.36 -7.11 24.39
C ALA A 96 -5.88 -7.21 24.05
N ALA A 97 -5.05 -7.78 24.93
CA ALA A 97 -3.63 -7.99 24.68
C ALA A 97 -3.40 -8.97 23.52
N ALA A 98 -4.14 -10.08 23.49
CA ALA A 98 -4.11 -11.03 22.39
C ALA A 98 -4.56 -10.38 21.06
N SER A 99 -5.65 -9.63 21.12
CA SER A 99 -6.16 -8.84 19.99
C SER A 99 -5.14 -7.83 19.47
N LEU A 100 -4.48 -7.10 20.37
CA LEU A 100 -3.48 -6.09 20.05
C LEU A 100 -2.26 -6.73 19.37
N SER A 101 -1.79 -7.87 19.89
CA SER A 101 -0.71 -8.64 19.28
C SER A 101 -1.06 -9.11 17.86
N ALA A 102 -2.27 -9.62 17.66
CA ALA A 102 -2.75 -10.01 16.33
C ALA A 102 -2.87 -8.82 15.37
N ALA A 103 -3.39 -7.69 15.84
CA ALA A 103 -3.49 -6.46 15.07
C ALA A 103 -2.12 -5.90 14.67
N GLY A 104 -1.15 -5.90 15.60
CA GLY A 104 0.23 -5.51 15.31
C GLY A 104 0.86 -6.39 14.23
N THR A 105 0.66 -7.70 14.31
CA THR A 105 1.12 -8.64 13.28
C THR A 105 0.50 -8.33 11.91
N ALA A 106 -0.80 -8.03 11.86
CA ALA A 106 -1.49 -7.67 10.64
C ALA A 106 -0.99 -6.34 10.05
N VAL A 107 -0.69 -5.36 10.91
CA VAL A 107 -0.08 -4.08 10.52
C VAL A 107 1.30 -4.31 9.93
N ASP A 108 2.16 -5.12 10.56
CA ASP A 108 3.49 -5.43 10.05
C ASP A 108 3.43 -6.10 8.67
N GLN A 109 2.49 -7.05 8.49
CA GLN A 109 2.26 -7.68 7.19
C GLN A 109 1.79 -6.67 6.12
N ALA A 110 0.88 -5.76 6.48
CA ALA A 110 0.42 -4.70 5.58
C ALA A 110 1.55 -3.74 5.18
N LEU A 111 2.43 -3.38 6.12
CA LEU A 111 3.61 -2.55 5.86
C LEU A 111 4.61 -3.26 4.95
N GLN A 112 4.85 -4.55 5.16
CA GLN A 112 5.67 -5.37 4.27
C GLN A 112 5.09 -5.44 2.86
N ALA A 113 3.78 -5.65 2.73
CA ALA A 113 3.08 -5.64 1.44
C ALA A 113 3.20 -4.28 0.74
N CYS A 114 3.01 -3.18 1.47
CA CYS A 114 3.21 -1.82 0.95
C CYS A 114 4.65 -1.60 0.45
N ALA A 115 5.65 -2.02 1.24
CA ALA A 115 7.05 -1.89 0.87
C ALA A 115 7.38 -2.68 -0.41
N GLU A 116 6.85 -3.90 -0.52
CA GLU A 116 7.03 -4.73 -1.71
C GLU A 116 6.35 -4.14 -2.94
N LEU A 117 5.10 -3.67 -2.82
CA LEU A 117 4.40 -2.99 -3.90
C LEU A 117 5.15 -1.73 -4.37
N ARG A 118 5.70 -0.94 -3.45
CA ARG A 118 6.54 0.23 -3.80
C ARG A 118 7.79 -0.17 -4.59
N ARG A 119 8.46 -1.26 -4.20
CA ARG A 119 9.61 -1.79 -4.96
C ARG A 119 9.19 -2.22 -6.37
N GLN A 120 8.06 -2.92 -6.48
CA GLN A 120 7.53 -3.37 -7.78
C GLN A 120 7.13 -2.20 -8.68
N ILE A 121 6.53 -1.14 -8.12
CA ILE A 121 6.22 0.10 -8.83
C ILE A 121 7.51 0.74 -9.35
N ALA A 122 8.51 0.95 -8.48
CA ALA A 122 9.78 1.56 -8.85
C ALA A 122 10.51 0.75 -9.95
N ALA A 123 10.52 -0.58 -9.82
CA ALA A 123 11.09 -1.45 -10.85
C ALA A 123 10.34 -1.35 -12.19
N ASN A 124 9.01 -1.27 -12.15
CA ASN A 124 8.19 -1.13 -13.34
C ASN A 124 8.35 0.26 -13.99
N GLU A 125 8.49 1.33 -13.21
CA GLU A 125 8.79 2.68 -13.69
C GLU A 125 10.17 2.75 -14.34
N ALA A 126 11.19 2.14 -13.74
CA ALA A 126 12.52 2.03 -14.32
C ALA A 126 12.52 1.28 -15.66
N LEU A 127 11.74 0.19 -15.75
CA LEU A 127 11.54 -0.53 -17.00
C LEU A 127 10.86 0.34 -18.06
N ILE A 128 9.81 1.08 -17.70
CA ILE A 128 9.13 1.99 -18.63
C ILE A 128 10.10 3.07 -19.13
N ALA A 129 10.89 3.68 -18.24
CA ALA A 129 11.88 4.69 -18.62
C ALA A 129 12.93 4.12 -19.58
N SER A 130 13.46 2.92 -19.30
CA SER A 130 14.40 2.24 -20.20
C SER A 130 13.79 1.92 -21.57
N LEU A 131 12.52 1.50 -21.60
CA LEU A 131 11.82 1.21 -22.85
C LEU A 131 11.56 2.50 -23.65
N ASP A 132 11.15 3.58 -22.99
CA ASP A 132 10.91 4.87 -23.63
C ASP A 132 12.23 5.46 -24.21
N GLU A 133 13.36 5.32 -23.50
CA GLU A 133 14.68 5.72 -24.00
C GLU A 133 15.08 4.92 -25.25
N GLN A 134 14.94 3.59 -25.21
CA GLN A 134 15.23 2.74 -26.36
C GLN A 134 14.34 3.11 -27.55
N ALA A 135 13.04 3.27 -27.34
CA ALA A 135 12.11 3.68 -28.40
C ALA A 135 12.52 5.03 -29.04
N GLY A 136 13.03 5.98 -28.24
CA GLY A 136 13.60 7.23 -28.74
C GLY A 136 14.83 7.03 -29.64
N LYS A 137 15.76 6.15 -29.26
CA LYS A 137 16.95 5.80 -30.06
C LYS A 137 16.57 5.15 -31.39
N TRP A 138 15.64 4.19 -31.37
CA TRP A 138 15.15 3.55 -32.59
C TRP A 138 14.48 4.54 -33.55
N LYS A 139 13.68 5.48 -33.04
CA LYS A 139 13.07 6.54 -33.87
C LYS A 139 14.13 7.41 -34.54
N LYS A 140 15.17 7.84 -33.82
CA LYS A 140 16.27 8.63 -34.38
C LYS A 140 17.04 7.86 -35.46
N MET A 141 17.37 6.59 -35.20
CA MET A 141 18.03 5.75 -36.20
C MET A 141 17.21 5.57 -37.48
N LEU A 142 15.89 5.41 -37.34
CA LEU A 142 15.00 5.29 -38.50
C LEU A 142 14.87 6.59 -39.29
N ALA A 143 14.86 7.75 -38.62
CA ALA A 143 14.86 9.04 -39.27
C ALA A 143 16.16 9.28 -40.06
N ALA A 144 17.33 9.02 -39.44
CA ALA A 144 18.62 9.14 -40.11
C ALA A 144 18.74 8.21 -41.32
N ALA A 145 18.29 6.95 -41.20
CA ALA A 145 18.29 6.01 -42.32
C ALA A 145 17.29 6.37 -43.43
N ALA A 146 16.28 7.20 -43.15
CA ALA A 146 15.37 7.72 -44.17
C ALA A 146 15.99 8.93 -44.88
N GLU A 147 16.64 9.84 -44.14
CA GLU A 147 17.39 10.96 -44.69
C GLU A 147 18.53 10.50 -45.61
N GLU A 148 19.31 9.50 -45.18
CA GLU A 148 20.40 8.91 -45.98
C GLU A 148 19.89 8.30 -47.30
N ARG A 149 18.72 7.65 -47.28
CA ARG A 149 18.08 7.14 -48.50
C ARG A 149 17.59 8.24 -49.43
N GLU A 150 17.03 9.31 -48.88
CA GLU A 150 16.62 10.46 -49.71
C GLU A 150 17.83 11.22 -50.28
N GLU A 151 18.95 11.27 -49.56
CA GLU A 151 20.20 11.84 -50.05
C GLU A 151 20.82 10.96 -51.15
N ASP A 152 20.85 9.65 -50.96
CA ASP A 152 21.28 8.68 -51.98
C ASP A 152 20.39 8.78 -53.24
N GLU A 153 19.07 8.83 -53.10
CA GLU A 153 18.13 8.97 -54.22
C GLU A 153 18.28 10.31 -54.96
N ARG A 154 18.67 11.39 -54.26
CA ARG A 154 19.00 12.69 -54.89
C ARG A 154 20.38 12.66 -55.57
N ALA A 155 21.35 11.95 -55.01
CA ALA A 155 22.69 11.79 -55.57
C ALA A 155 22.70 10.90 -56.82
N ASP A 156 21.85 9.86 -56.86
CA ASP A 156 21.68 8.92 -57.97
C ASP A 156 20.85 9.47 -59.14
N GLY A 157 20.74 10.80 -59.28
CA GLY A 157 20.07 11.48 -60.37
C GLY A 157 20.55 11.08 -61.78
N ARG A 158 20.13 9.91 -62.28
CA ARG A 158 19.86 9.62 -63.68
C ARG A 158 18.42 10.04 -63.96
N THR A 159 18.33 11.28 -64.44
CA THR A 159 17.35 11.78 -65.42
C THR A 159 16.47 10.69 -66.05
N GLY A 160 15.27 10.52 -65.52
CA GLY A 160 14.12 9.95 -66.25
C GLY A 160 13.33 11.07 -66.90
N ALA A 161 13.94 11.86 -67.79
CA ALA A 161 13.17 12.70 -68.70
C ALA A 161 12.43 11.76 -69.66
N PRO A 162 11.10 11.89 -69.84
CA PRO A 162 10.40 11.10 -70.85
C PRO A 162 10.88 11.55 -72.23
N ALA A 163 11.46 10.62 -72.99
CA ALA A 163 11.77 10.82 -74.41
C ALA A 163 10.47 10.84 -75.23
N PRO A 164 10.43 11.61 -76.35
CA PRO A 164 9.20 11.94 -77.09
C PRO A 164 8.46 10.75 -77.71
#